data_AF-A0A5U1NRE6-F1
#
_entry.id   AF-A0A5U1NRE6-F1
#
_cell.length_a   1.000
_cell.length_b   1.000
_cell.length_c   1.000
_cell.angle_alpha   90.00
_cell.angle_beta   90.00
_cell.angle_gamma   90.00
#
_symmetry.space_group_name_H-M   'P 1'
#
loop_
_entity.id
_entity.type
_entity.pdbx_description
1 polymer ?
#
loop_
_entity_poly.entity_id
_entity_poly.type
_entity_poly.pdbx_seq_one_letter_code
_entity_poly.pdbx_strand_id
1 'polypeptide(L)'
;INDRLYLISDDKISEIYSFSKNTKTPLINIGRSMLEELPINIPINGVFNSHIGIFGNTGSGKSNTLAKLYQSLINRIDNIELFSSKSKFVLIDFNGEYGTLESSFPELCQSIKLSTKKDGGKIHFGEKEFWDDELLSVLFSATEKTQKPFLTHLIKSKLKYDDDLGEYLKRTIKIMFGTNPHKETVNLLKSLIPYFEEGDQQKIIDELSLFTWHSGQDKYTHPDSWLDNTTEVMQHTQATYNSNFNVTSVFDEIAIRATLQLINSVSRNYVQYDHIYPLINKIIAMSSSLAKVIEINDVQQNNKPISIISLKECNQSIKKTIPMMIAKCSFLEHKSSDNKIESFHLIIDEAHNILSESSVREAETWKDYRLELFEEIIKEGRKFGYFVTISSQRPFDISPTIVSQLHNYFIHRLVNENDLYLLKNTLSTLDAASRTLIPTLPPGACIISGTAFHTPLLVQIDRLAEESAPQSDTLDLENLWDL
;
A
#
# COMPACT_ATOMS: atom_id res chain seq x y z
N ILE A 1 6.70 10.37 -63.42
CA ILE A 1 8.11 10.45 -62.99
C ILE A 1 8.62 11.84 -63.32
N ASN A 2 8.22 12.84 -62.54
CA ASN A 2 8.76 14.21 -62.52
C ASN A 2 8.23 14.98 -61.30
N ASP A 3 7.77 14.26 -60.27
CA ASP A 3 7.27 14.88 -59.06
C ASP A 3 8.44 15.41 -58.26
N ARG A 4 8.37 16.70 -57.91
CA ARG A 4 9.40 17.37 -57.11
C ARG A 4 9.31 16.85 -55.68
N LEU A 5 10.35 16.15 -55.25
CA LEU A 5 10.54 15.75 -53.86
C LEU A 5 11.08 16.94 -53.07
N TYR A 6 10.40 17.30 -51.99
CA TYR A 6 10.85 18.35 -51.06
C TYR A 6 11.21 17.68 -49.74
N LEU A 7 12.41 17.98 -49.24
CA LEU A 7 12.77 17.68 -47.85
C LEU A 7 11.86 18.50 -46.94
N ILE A 8 11.20 17.82 -46.02
CA ILE A 8 10.46 18.46 -44.95
C ILE A 8 11.46 19.04 -43.95
N SER A 9 11.23 20.24 -43.43
CA SER A 9 12.11 20.84 -42.43
C SER A 9 11.90 20.21 -41.06
N ASP A 10 12.94 20.21 -40.23
CA ASP A 10 12.88 19.72 -38.84
C ASP A 10 11.79 20.43 -38.03
N ASP A 11 11.55 21.72 -38.28
CA ASP A 11 10.46 22.49 -37.67
C ASP A 11 9.08 21.87 -38.00
N LYS A 12 8.86 21.49 -39.26
CA LYS A 12 7.60 20.87 -39.71
C LYS A 12 7.45 19.43 -39.22
N ILE A 13 8.55 18.68 -39.10
CA ILE A 13 8.52 17.36 -38.47
C ILE A 13 8.22 17.51 -36.97
N SER A 14 8.81 18.50 -36.31
CA SER A 14 8.57 18.79 -34.88
C SER A 14 7.12 19.17 -34.60
N GLU A 15 6.43 19.82 -35.54
CA GLU A 15 4.98 20.07 -35.46
C GLU A 15 4.16 18.77 -35.43
N ILE A 16 4.58 17.70 -36.11
CA ILE A 16 3.94 16.37 -36.04
C ILE A 16 4.07 15.79 -34.63
N TYR A 17 5.21 16.04 -33.99
CA TYR A 17 5.50 15.64 -32.61
C TYR A 17 4.98 16.66 -31.57
N SER A 18 4.25 17.71 -31.97
CA SER A 18 3.69 18.69 -31.04
C SER A 18 2.35 18.21 -30.46
N PHE A 19 2.36 17.77 -29.20
CA PHE A 19 1.25 17.07 -28.54
C PHE A 19 0.11 17.96 -28.03
N SER A 20 -0.18 19.06 -28.71
CA SER A 20 -1.12 20.04 -28.21
C SER A 20 -2.35 20.13 -29.11
N LYS A 21 -3.47 19.54 -28.66
CA LYS A 21 -4.80 20.09 -28.99
C LYS A 21 -5.02 21.47 -28.35
N ASN A 22 -4.21 21.83 -27.35
CA ASN A 22 -4.37 23.04 -26.54
C ASN A 22 -2.99 23.69 -26.29
N THR A 23 -2.69 24.78 -26.99
CA THR A 23 -1.37 25.40 -27.16
C THR A 23 -0.76 26.02 -25.90
N LYS A 24 -1.39 25.83 -24.73
CA LYS A 24 -1.05 26.49 -23.47
C LYS A 24 -0.53 25.56 -22.36
N THR A 25 -0.50 24.24 -22.54
CA THR A 25 0.06 23.35 -21.51
C THR A 25 1.59 23.41 -21.53
N PRO A 26 2.26 23.52 -20.38
CA PRO A 26 3.71 23.33 -20.33
C PRO A 26 4.08 21.93 -20.81
N LEU A 27 5.25 21.83 -21.44
CA LEU A 27 5.79 20.58 -21.98
C LEU A 27 7.05 20.18 -21.20
N ILE A 28 7.29 18.89 -21.06
CA ILE A 28 8.52 18.34 -20.49
C ILE A 28 9.27 17.52 -21.52
N ASN A 29 10.58 17.71 -21.58
CA ASN A 29 11.44 16.89 -22.41
C ASN A 29 11.76 15.58 -21.69
N ILE A 30 11.64 14.47 -22.42
CA ILE A 30 11.93 13.12 -21.91
C ILE A 30 13.04 12.42 -22.69
N GLY A 31 13.40 12.93 -23.86
CA GLY A 31 14.32 12.27 -24.78
C GLY A 31 14.22 12.77 -26.20
N ARG A 32 14.62 11.91 -27.15
CA ARG A 32 14.64 12.21 -28.59
C ARG A 32 13.96 11.11 -29.42
N SER A 33 13.42 11.46 -30.57
CA SER A 33 12.92 10.48 -31.52
C SER A 33 14.07 9.62 -32.04
N MET A 34 13.86 8.32 -32.19
CA MET A 34 14.90 7.40 -32.66
C MET A 34 15.21 7.56 -34.15
N LEU A 35 14.26 8.08 -34.93
CA LEU A 35 14.40 8.18 -36.39
C LEU A 35 15.01 9.52 -36.81
N GLU A 36 14.53 10.63 -36.24
CA GLU A 36 14.92 11.98 -36.63
C GLU A 36 15.81 12.69 -35.59
N GLU A 37 16.09 12.06 -34.45
CA GLU A 37 16.85 12.63 -33.32
C GLU A 37 16.24 13.94 -32.77
N LEU A 38 14.95 14.17 -33.02
CA LEU A 38 14.27 15.39 -32.60
C LEU A 38 13.84 15.31 -31.14
N PRO A 39 13.89 16.41 -30.38
CA PRO A 39 13.48 16.43 -28.98
C PRO A 39 11.99 16.10 -28.83
N ILE A 40 11.67 15.10 -28.00
CA ILE A 40 10.30 14.73 -27.69
C ILE A 40 9.86 15.41 -26.40
N ASN A 41 8.92 16.36 -26.55
CA ASN A 41 8.41 17.20 -25.49
C ASN A 41 6.95 16.85 -25.18
N ILE A 42 6.69 16.03 -24.17
CA ILE A 42 5.33 15.57 -23.84
C ILE A 42 4.57 16.61 -22.99
N PRO A 43 3.23 16.66 -23.06
CA PRO A 43 2.46 17.65 -22.32
C PRO A 43 2.27 17.21 -20.86
N ILE A 44 2.36 18.14 -19.92
CA ILE A 44 2.07 17.83 -18.50
C ILE A 44 0.61 17.39 -18.36
N ASN A 45 -0.33 18.23 -18.82
CA ASN A 45 -1.73 17.86 -18.91
C ASN A 45 -1.95 16.86 -20.05
N GLY A 46 -2.75 15.84 -19.80
CA GLY A 46 -2.93 14.68 -20.68
C GLY A 46 -2.13 13.48 -20.19
N VAL A 47 -0.89 13.70 -19.70
CA VAL A 47 -0.03 12.63 -19.16
C VAL A 47 -0.25 12.47 -17.66
N PHE A 48 0.03 13.50 -16.85
CA PHE A 48 0.05 13.35 -15.38
C PHE A 48 -1.33 13.46 -14.72
N ASN A 49 -2.35 13.95 -15.44
CA ASN A 49 -3.75 13.91 -15.00
C ASN A 49 -4.49 12.66 -15.53
N SER A 50 -3.76 11.56 -15.64
CA SER A 50 -4.22 10.27 -16.16
C SER A 50 -3.46 9.11 -15.49
N HIS A 51 -3.92 7.87 -15.68
CA HIS A 51 -3.19 6.69 -15.21
C HIS A 51 -2.13 6.27 -16.24
N ILE A 52 -0.91 5.95 -15.77
CA ILE A 52 0.26 5.66 -16.62
C ILE A 52 0.75 4.23 -16.40
N GLY A 53 1.09 3.54 -17.48
CA GLY A 53 1.78 2.25 -17.47
C GLY A 53 3.19 2.32 -18.06
N ILE A 54 4.19 1.82 -17.35
CA ILE A 54 5.58 1.71 -17.82
C ILE A 54 5.97 0.23 -17.82
N PHE A 55 6.15 -0.37 -18.99
CA PHE A 55 6.34 -1.82 -19.13
C PHE A 55 7.64 -2.16 -19.85
N GLY A 56 8.29 -3.26 -19.48
CA GLY A 56 9.62 -3.63 -20.01
C GLY A 56 10.42 -4.59 -19.15
N ASN A 57 11.23 -5.43 -19.78
CA ASN A 57 12.10 -6.38 -19.08
C ASN A 57 13.15 -5.68 -18.18
N THR A 58 13.79 -6.43 -17.28
CA THR A 58 14.96 -5.93 -16.51
C THR A 58 16.06 -5.44 -17.45
N GLY A 59 16.70 -4.31 -17.13
CA GLY A 59 17.75 -3.69 -17.96
C GLY A 59 17.24 -2.97 -19.22
N SER A 60 15.93 -2.91 -19.47
CA SER A 60 15.38 -2.24 -20.65
C SER A 60 15.31 -0.71 -20.55
N GLY A 61 15.54 -0.14 -19.36
CA GLY A 61 15.50 1.31 -19.10
C GLY A 61 14.25 1.81 -18.36
N LYS A 62 13.34 0.93 -17.93
CA LYS A 62 12.11 1.31 -17.20
C LYS A 62 12.35 2.24 -16.01
N SER A 63 13.27 1.87 -15.11
CA SER A 63 13.51 2.63 -13.88
C SER A 63 14.00 4.05 -14.20
N ASN A 64 14.88 4.18 -15.20
CA ASN A 64 15.32 5.47 -15.74
C ASN A 64 14.14 6.27 -16.32
N THR A 65 13.24 5.64 -17.08
CA THR A 65 12.05 6.32 -17.62
C THR A 65 11.12 6.82 -16.52
N LEU A 66 10.85 6.02 -15.50
CA LEU A 66 10.06 6.46 -14.35
C LEU A 66 10.70 7.68 -13.68
N ALA A 67 11.99 7.58 -13.35
CA ALA A 67 12.73 8.68 -12.74
C ALA A 67 12.74 9.92 -13.65
N LYS A 68 13.11 9.78 -14.92
CA LYS A 68 13.17 10.89 -15.89
C LYS A 68 11.82 11.58 -16.04
N LEU A 69 10.73 10.82 -16.13
CA LEU A 69 9.38 11.37 -16.26
C LEU A 69 9.04 12.30 -15.08
N TYR A 70 9.26 11.85 -13.85
CA TYR A 70 8.93 12.62 -12.66
C TYR A 70 9.95 13.73 -12.37
N GLN A 71 11.25 13.52 -12.61
CA GLN A 71 12.24 14.59 -12.47
C GLN A 71 12.01 15.72 -13.48
N SER A 72 11.69 15.38 -14.73
CA SER A 72 11.33 16.39 -15.73
C SER A 72 10.05 17.14 -15.37
N LEU A 73 9.07 16.51 -14.69
CA LEU A 73 7.91 17.20 -14.13
C LEU A 73 8.30 18.13 -12.98
N ILE A 74 9.07 17.64 -12.01
CA ILE A 74 9.46 18.40 -10.82
C ILE A 74 10.27 19.65 -11.20
N ASN A 75 11.17 19.52 -12.17
CA ASN A 75 11.95 20.64 -12.72
C ASN A 75 11.10 21.76 -13.36
N ARG A 76 9.80 21.53 -13.62
CA ARG A 76 8.86 22.56 -14.11
C ARG A 76 8.06 23.25 -13.00
N ILE A 77 8.27 22.88 -11.75
CA ILE A 77 7.55 23.45 -10.61
C ILE A 77 8.26 24.74 -10.17
N ASP A 78 7.66 25.88 -10.50
CA ASP A 78 8.18 27.19 -10.08
C ASP A 78 7.64 27.61 -8.69
N ASN A 79 6.39 27.27 -8.38
CA ASN A 79 5.74 27.64 -7.11
C ASN A 79 5.61 26.44 -6.17
N ILE A 80 6.65 26.25 -5.35
CA ILE A 80 6.76 25.14 -4.38
C ILE A 80 5.65 25.17 -3.34
N GLU A 81 5.26 26.35 -2.84
CA GLU A 81 4.23 26.48 -1.80
C GLU A 81 2.84 26.06 -2.32
N LEU A 82 2.48 26.54 -3.52
CA LEU A 82 1.22 26.15 -4.16
C LEU A 82 1.22 24.66 -4.52
N PHE A 83 2.34 24.15 -5.04
CA PHE A 83 2.47 22.72 -5.32
C PHE A 83 2.32 21.88 -4.06
N SER A 84 3.00 22.25 -2.98
CA SER A 84 2.99 21.52 -1.71
C SER A 84 1.62 21.51 -1.04
N SER A 85 0.80 22.55 -1.26
CA SER A 85 -0.55 22.65 -0.72
C SER A 85 -1.62 21.98 -1.59
N LYS A 86 -1.30 21.58 -2.82
CA LYS A 86 -2.29 21.05 -3.79
C LYS A 86 -1.99 19.66 -4.32
N SER A 87 -0.75 19.19 -4.24
CA SER A 87 -0.38 17.92 -4.86
C SER A 87 0.49 17.09 -3.93
N LYS A 88 0.14 15.82 -3.81
CA LYS A 88 0.92 14.81 -3.08
C LYS A 88 1.35 13.70 -4.03
N PHE A 89 2.61 13.28 -3.92
CA PHE A 89 3.20 12.20 -4.69
C PHE A 89 3.76 11.18 -3.72
N VAL A 90 3.40 9.91 -3.92
CA VAL A 90 3.92 8.80 -3.13
C VAL A 90 4.50 7.76 -4.06
N LEU A 91 5.83 7.58 -4.01
CA LEU A 91 6.55 6.56 -4.76
C LEU A 91 6.81 5.35 -3.86
N ILE A 92 6.23 4.21 -4.24
CA ILE A 92 6.49 2.92 -3.63
C ILE A 92 7.71 2.29 -4.31
N ASP A 93 8.81 2.18 -3.57
CA ASP A 93 10.09 1.68 -4.04
C ASP A 93 10.42 0.33 -3.38
N PHE A 94 10.25 -0.76 -4.13
CA PHE A 94 10.45 -2.13 -3.63
C PHE A 94 11.90 -2.49 -3.34
N ASN A 95 12.84 -1.84 -4.03
CA ASN A 95 14.26 -2.21 -4.07
C ASN A 95 15.18 -1.15 -3.46
N GLY A 96 14.67 0.05 -3.19
CA GLY A 96 15.44 1.19 -2.68
C GLY A 96 16.27 1.88 -3.76
N GLU A 97 15.80 1.88 -5.00
CA GLU A 97 16.53 2.43 -6.16
C GLU A 97 16.37 3.95 -6.30
N TYR A 98 15.32 4.54 -5.71
CA TYR A 98 14.91 5.92 -6.01
C TYR A 98 15.33 6.95 -4.96
N GLY A 99 16.24 6.59 -4.05
CA GLY A 99 16.74 7.50 -3.00
C GLY A 99 17.42 8.77 -3.54
N THR A 100 17.95 8.73 -4.76
CA THR A 100 18.62 9.88 -5.42
C THR A 100 17.68 11.05 -5.72
N LEU A 101 16.36 10.81 -5.79
CA LEU A 101 15.35 11.88 -5.93
C LEU A 101 15.34 12.85 -4.74
N GLU A 102 15.57 12.35 -3.52
CA GLU A 102 15.67 13.20 -2.33
C GLU A 102 16.91 14.11 -2.39
N SER A 103 18.03 13.58 -2.90
CA SER A 103 19.26 14.36 -3.09
C SER A 103 19.11 15.40 -4.20
N SER A 104 18.37 15.07 -5.26
CA SER A 104 18.14 15.96 -6.41
C SER A 104 17.13 17.07 -6.09
N PHE A 105 16.16 16.82 -5.20
CA PHE A 105 15.08 17.75 -4.86
C PHE A 105 14.84 17.84 -3.35
N PRO A 106 15.81 18.31 -2.55
CA PRO A 106 15.75 18.25 -1.09
C PRO A 106 14.64 19.11 -0.48
N GLU A 107 14.09 20.09 -1.19
CA GLU A 107 12.98 20.92 -0.71
C GLU A 107 11.60 20.25 -0.92
N LEU A 108 11.50 19.33 -1.89
CA LEU A 108 10.23 18.72 -2.31
C LEU A 108 10.12 17.23 -1.98
N CYS A 109 11.25 16.53 -1.86
CA CYS A 109 11.32 15.08 -1.70
C CYS A 109 11.81 14.68 -0.31
N GLN A 110 11.20 13.63 0.25
CA GLN A 110 11.66 12.94 1.46
C GLN A 110 11.69 11.43 1.25
N SER A 111 12.72 10.76 1.76
CA SER A 111 12.81 9.29 1.73
C SER A 111 12.45 8.68 3.08
N ILE A 112 11.48 7.75 3.07
CA ILE A 112 11.06 6.98 4.24
C ILE A 112 11.51 5.54 4.04
N LYS A 113 12.56 5.14 4.73
CA LYS A 113 13.12 3.77 4.64
C LYS A 113 12.47 2.89 5.70
N LEU A 114 11.51 2.08 5.29
CA LEU A 114 10.83 1.14 6.18
C LEU A 114 11.70 -0.09 6.42
N SER A 115 11.62 -0.63 7.64
CA SER A 115 12.32 -1.86 8.01
C SER A 115 11.48 -2.69 8.97
N THR A 116 11.39 -3.99 8.70
CA THR A 116 10.78 -4.95 9.65
C THR A 116 11.83 -5.64 10.53
N LYS A 117 13.12 -5.42 10.22
CA LYS A 117 14.26 -6.12 10.83
C LYS A 117 14.98 -5.29 11.89
N LYS A 118 15.08 -3.98 11.68
CA LYS A 118 15.70 -3.00 12.58
C LYS A 118 14.79 -1.77 12.67
N ASP A 119 15.12 -0.82 13.53
CA ASP A 119 14.43 0.46 13.56
C ASP A 119 14.61 1.18 12.21
N GLY A 120 13.50 1.73 11.71
CA GLY A 120 13.42 2.42 10.43
C GLY A 120 12.42 3.57 10.49
N GLY A 121 12.17 4.18 9.34
CA GLY A 121 11.11 5.18 9.21
C GLY A 121 9.73 4.57 9.40
N LYS A 122 8.73 5.43 9.66
CA LYS A 122 7.32 5.05 9.76
C LYS A 122 6.47 5.92 8.84
N ILE A 123 5.39 5.33 8.34
CA ILE A 123 4.32 6.04 7.61
C ILE A 123 3.20 6.39 8.59
N HIS A 124 2.55 7.52 8.35
CA HIS A 124 1.48 8.02 9.20
C HIS A 124 0.13 7.83 8.53
N PHE A 125 -0.85 7.39 9.30
CA PHE A 125 -2.26 7.36 8.92
C PHE A 125 -3.10 7.94 10.06
N GLY A 126 -4.21 8.60 9.73
CA GLY A 126 -5.16 9.05 10.74
C GLY A 126 -5.91 7.89 11.39
N GLU A 127 -6.43 8.13 12.59
CA GLU A 127 -7.14 7.08 13.33
C GLU A 127 -8.44 6.66 12.63
N LYS A 128 -9.14 7.62 12.03
CA LYS A 128 -10.42 7.39 11.37
C LYS A 128 -10.26 6.46 10.16
N GLU A 129 -9.18 6.62 9.39
CA GLU A 129 -8.89 5.79 8.23
C GLU A 129 -8.50 4.36 8.64
N PHE A 130 -7.85 4.20 9.79
CA PHE A 130 -7.45 2.89 10.30
C PHE A 130 -8.63 2.07 10.85
N TRP A 131 -9.54 2.70 11.62
CA TRP A 131 -10.68 2.04 12.26
C TRP A 131 -11.87 1.81 11.29
N ASP A 132 -11.57 1.33 10.09
CA ASP A 132 -12.53 0.96 9.05
C ASP A 132 -12.68 -0.57 8.97
N ASP A 133 -13.92 -1.09 8.97
CA ASP A 133 -14.15 -2.53 9.09
C ASP A 133 -13.73 -3.30 7.84
N GLU A 134 -13.81 -2.67 6.68
CA GLU A 134 -13.34 -3.22 5.42
C GLU A 134 -11.80 -3.31 5.40
N LEU A 135 -11.11 -2.23 5.74
CA LEU A 135 -9.64 -2.20 5.87
C LEU A 135 -9.14 -3.25 6.87
N LEU A 136 -9.68 -3.28 8.09
CA LEU A 136 -9.25 -4.24 9.11
C LEU A 136 -9.53 -5.69 8.67
N SER A 137 -10.67 -5.92 8.02
CA SER A 137 -11.01 -7.25 7.48
C SER A 137 -9.97 -7.73 6.48
N VAL A 138 -9.47 -6.83 5.64
CA VAL A 138 -8.47 -7.17 4.63
C VAL A 138 -7.10 -7.34 5.28
N LEU A 139 -6.68 -6.40 6.12
CA LEU A 139 -5.39 -6.44 6.81
C LEU A 139 -5.17 -7.74 7.57
N PHE A 140 -6.23 -8.28 8.19
CA PHE A 140 -6.17 -9.52 8.94
C PHE A 140 -6.75 -10.73 8.21
N SER A 141 -7.01 -10.59 6.90
CA SER A 141 -7.55 -11.64 6.01
C SER A 141 -8.75 -12.37 6.63
N ALA A 142 -9.72 -11.59 7.10
CA ALA A 142 -10.92 -12.05 7.78
C ALA A 142 -11.86 -12.82 6.82
N THR A 143 -12.37 -13.96 7.27
CA THR A 143 -13.42 -14.70 6.56
C THR A 143 -14.76 -13.96 6.59
N GLU A 144 -15.52 -14.05 5.50
CA GLU A 144 -16.73 -13.24 5.31
C GLU A 144 -17.86 -13.55 6.28
N LYS A 145 -18.07 -14.85 6.57
CA LYS A 145 -19.26 -15.29 7.30
C LYS A 145 -19.22 -15.01 8.80
N THR A 146 -18.03 -15.04 9.40
CA THR A 146 -17.89 -15.01 10.88
C THR A 146 -16.89 -13.95 11.36
N GLN A 147 -15.77 -13.77 10.67
CA GLN A 147 -14.70 -12.87 11.10
C GLN A 147 -14.96 -11.41 10.71
N LYS A 148 -15.50 -11.12 9.51
CA LYS A 148 -15.90 -9.75 9.14
C LYS A 148 -16.96 -9.18 10.12
N PRO A 149 -18.08 -9.88 10.43
CA PRO A 149 -19.05 -9.39 11.42
C PRO A 149 -18.47 -9.16 12.81
N PHE A 150 -17.48 -9.98 13.21
CA PHE A 150 -16.76 -9.81 14.46
C PHE A 150 -15.98 -8.48 14.47
N LEU A 151 -15.25 -8.15 13.39
CA LEU A 151 -14.53 -6.87 13.29
C LEU A 151 -15.47 -5.66 13.23
N THR A 152 -16.59 -5.76 12.50
CA THR A 152 -17.61 -4.69 12.50
C THR A 152 -18.16 -4.47 13.92
N HIS A 153 -18.38 -5.55 14.70
CA HIS A 153 -18.80 -5.42 16.09
C HIS A 153 -17.70 -4.82 16.98
N LEU A 154 -16.43 -5.10 16.69
CA LEU A 154 -15.27 -4.53 17.38
C LEU A 154 -15.22 -3.03 17.30
N ILE A 155 -15.35 -2.50 16.08
CA ILE A 155 -15.36 -1.06 15.87
C ILE A 155 -16.57 -0.41 16.56
N LYS A 156 -17.75 -1.03 16.47
CA LYS A 156 -18.95 -0.57 17.21
C LYS A 156 -18.75 -0.60 18.73
N SER A 157 -18.02 -1.60 19.24
CA SER A 157 -17.72 -1.71 20.67
C SER A 157 -16.75 -0.62 21.14
N LYS A 158 -15.76 -0.25 20.31
CA LYS A 158 -14.87 0.89 20.57
C LYS A 158 -15.68 2.16 20.79
N LEU A 159 -16.56 2.48 19.84
CA LEU A 159 -17.43 3.67 19.90
C LEU A 159 -18.40 3.66 21.10
N LYS A 160 -18.80 2.47 21.59
CA LYS A 160 -19.75 2.33 22.70
C LYS A 160 -19.09 2.49 24.08
N TYR A 161 -17.81 2.16 24.21
CA TYR A 161 -17.11 2.08 25.49
C TYR A 161 -16.10 3.22 25.71
N ASP A 162 -16.27 4.35 25.02
CA ASP A 162 -15.61 5.65 25.26
C ASP A 162 -14.09 5.55 25.48
N ASP A 163 -13.43 4.75 24.65
CA ASP A 163 -11.98 4.50 24.68
C ASP A 163 -11.39 3.92 25.99
N ASP A 164 -12.22 3.58 27.00
CA ASP A 164 -11.77 3.00 28.28
C ASP A 164 -11.66 1.47 28.21
N LEU A 165 -10.45 0.98 27.95
CA LEU A 165 -10.13 -0.45 27.96
C LEU A 165 -10.24 -1.10 29.35
N GLY A 166 -10.03 -0.34 30.43
CA GLY A 166 -10.13 -0.83 31.80
C GLY A 166 -11.57 -1.18 32.16
N GLU A 167 -12.52 -0.30 31.84
CA GLU A 167 -13.95 -0.61 31.99
C GLU A 167 -14.39 -1.76 31.09
N TYR A 168 -13.81 -1.87 29.88
CA TYR A 168 -14.09 -3.00 29.00
C TYR A 168 -13.58 -4.34 29.58
N LEU A 169 -12.37 -4.36 30.16
CA LEU A 169 -11.82 -5.50 30.88
C LEU A 169 -12.72 -5.90 32.07
N LYS A 170 -13.09 -4.95 32.92
CA LYS A 170 -13.96 -5.20 34.09
C LYS A 170 -15.29 -5.84 33.71
N ARG A 171 -15.90 -5.37 32.62
CA ARG A 171 -17.13 -5.99 32.07
C ARG A 171 -16.88 -7.39 31.53
N THR A 172 -15.75 -7.59 30.85
CA THR A 172 -15.36 -8.87 30.29
C THR A 172 -15.17 -9.93 31.39
N ILE A 173 -14.48 -9.58 32.48
CA ILE A 173 -14.31 -10.45 33.65
C ILE A 173 -15.68 -10.82 34.27
N LYS A 174 -16.60 -9.86 34.39
CA LYS A 174 -17.96 -10.13 34.91
C LYS A 174 -18.74 -11.12 34.02
N ILE A 175 -18.58 -11.03 32.70
CA ILE A 175 -19.30 -11.85 31.73
C ILE A 175 -18.72 -13.27 31.66
N MET A 176 -17.38 -13.41 31.67
CA MET A 176 -16.72 -14.69 31.42
C MET A 176 -16.92 -15.72 32.53
N PHE A 177 -17.23 -15.27 33.74
CA PHE A 177 -17.59 -16.12 34.89
C PHE A 177 -19.11 -16.05 35.20
N GLY A 178 -19.90 -15.59 34.23
CA GLY A 178 -21.35 -15.54 34.34
C GLY A 178 -22.01 -16.90 34.09
N THR A 179 -23.18 -16.88 33.44
CA THR A 179 -24.02 -18.08 33.24
C THR A 179 -23.44 -19.12 32.30
N ASN A 180 -22.52 -18.75 31.39
CA ASN A 180 -21.91 -19.66 30.42
C ASN A 180 -20.38 -19.46 30.38
N PRO A 181 -19.62 -19.95 31.37
CA PRO A 181 -18.18 -19.89 31.33
C PRO A 181 -17.63 -20.82 30.25
N HIS A 182 -16.47 -20.47 29.68
CA HIS A 182 -15.82 -21.24 28.63
C HIS A 182 -14.35 -21.51 28.96
N LYS A 183 -13.84 -22.70 28.63
CA LYS A 183 -12.51 -23.18 29.03
C LYS A 183 -11.34 -22.39 28.44
N GLU A 184 -11.58 -21.61 27.40
CA GLU A 184 -10.56 -20.84 26.70
C GLU A 184 -10.35 -19.43 27.31
N THR A 185 -11.34 -18.92 28.06
CA THR A 185 -11.39 -17.49 28.43
C THR A 185 -10.26 -17.05 29.38
N VAL A 186 -9.87 -17.87 30.35
CA VAL A 186 -8.74 -17.55 31.25
C VAL A 186 -7.42 -17.55 30.47
N ASN A 187 -7.24 -18.45 29.51
CA ASN A 187 -6.03 -18.47 28.67
C ASN A 187 -6.00 -17.25 27.73
N LEU A 188 -7.14 -16.81 27.21
CA LEU A 188 -7.23 -15.55 26.47
C LEU A 188 -6.88 -14.34 27.34
N LEU A 189 -7.35 -14.28 28.59
CA LEU A 189 -6.90 -13.23 29.52
C LEU A 189 -5.39 -13.27 29.78
N LYS A 190 -4.81 -14.47 29.97
CA LYS A 190 -3.36 -14.61 30.13
C LYS A 190 -2.59 -14.09 28.92
N SER A 191 -3.14 -14.23 27.70
CA SER A 191 -2.50 -13.67 26.51
C SER A 191 -2.41 -12.14 26.51
N LEU A 192 -3.18 -11.46 27.36
CA LEU A 192 -3.15 -10.01 27.53
C LEU A 192 -2.09 -9.51 28.52
N ILE A 193 -1.44 -10.40 29.29
CA ILE A 193 -0.43 -10.04 30.29
C ILE A 193 0.64 -9.06 29.75
N PRO A 194 1.21 -9.24 28.55
CA PRO A 194 2.22 -8.34 28.02
C PRO A 194 1.76 -6.89 27.83
N TYR A 195 0.44 -6.64 27.78
CA TYR A 195 -0.14 -5.31 27.59
C TYR A 195 -0.50 -4.62 28.91
N PHE A 196 -0.39 -5.28 30.06
CA PHE A 196 -0.59 -4.65 31.37
C PHE A 196 0.68 -3.90 31.83
N GLU A 197 0.51 -2.95 32.75
CA GLU A 197 1.63 -2.28 33.42
C GLU A 197 2.61 -3.31 34.02
N GLU A 198 3.92 -3.11 33.81
CA GLU A 198 4.97 -4.08 34.24
C GLU A 198 4.86 -4.46 35.73
N GLY A 199 4.44 -3.53 36.59
CA GLY A 199 4.27 -3.73 38.02
C GLY A 199 3.13 -4.68 38.42
N ASP A 200 2.19 -4.96 37.51
CA ASP A 200 1.04 -5.83 37.76
C ASP A 200 1.13 -7.19 37.06
N GLN A 201 1.99 -7.33 36.03
CA GLN A 201 2.10 -8.55 35.23
C GLN A 201 2.31 -9.81 36.06
N GLN A 202 3.26 -9.80 37.01
CA GLN A 202 3.52 -10.98 37.85
C GLN A 202 2.34 -11.32 38.76
N LYS A 203 1.65 -10.30 39.32
CA LYS A 203 0.47 -10.52 40.17
C LYS A 203 -0.66 -11.16 39.37
N ILE A 204 -0.87 -10.71 38.13
CA ILE A 204 -1.87 -11.27 37.22
C ILE A 204 -1.51 -12.71 36.83
N ILE A 205 -0.24 -13.01 36.57
CA ILE A 205 0.22 -14.38 36.31
C ILE A 205 -0.13 -15.29 37.49
N ASP A 206 0.26 -14.87 38.70
CA ASP A 206 0.05 -15.65 39.92
C ASP A 206 -1.45 -15.87 40.15
N GLU A 207 -2.27 -14.81 40.06
CA GLU A 207 -3.72 -14.84 40.20
C GLU A 207 -4.40 -15.79 39.18
N LEU A 208 -4.13 -15.62 37.89
CA LEU A 208 -4.79 -16.40 36.83
C LEU A 208 -4.26 -17.85 36.76
N SER A 209 -3.11 -18.16 37.37
CA SER A 209 -2.57 -19.53 37.43
C SER A 209 -3.39 -20.47 38.32
N LEU A 210 -4.11 -19.91 39.29
CA LEU A 210 -4.89 -20.67 40.27
C LEU A 210 -6.21 -21.20 39.70
N PHE A 211 -6.70 -20.62 38.60
CA PHE A 211 -7.94 -21.05 37.96
C PHE A 211 -7.74 -22.34 37.17
N THR A 212 -8.57 -23.35 37.48
CA THR A 212 -8.56 -24.65 36.81
C THR A 212 -9.92 -24.93 36.16
N TRP A 213 -9.94 -25.50 34.95
CA TRP A 213 -11.17 -25.87 34.27
C TRP A 213 -11.65 -27.26 34.70
N HIS A 214 -12.92 -27.38 35.11
CA HIS A 214 -13.56 -28.63 35.46
C HIS A 214 -14.58 -29.06 34.39
N SER A 215 -14.13 -29.89 33.44
CA SER A 215 -14.93 -30.34 32.27
C SER A 215 -16.24 -31.05 32.62
N GLY A 216 -16.37 -31.64 33.82
CA GLY A 216 -17.60 -32.32 34.21
C GLY A 216 -18.74 -31.38 34.62
N GLN A 217 -18.43 -30.12 34.92
CA GLN A 217 -19.40 -29.10 35.36
C GLN A 217 -19.37 -27.87 34.46
N ASP A 218 -18.54 -27.90 33.41
CA ASP A 218 -18.26 -26.79 32.51
C ASP A 218 -18.07 -25.46 33.25
N LYS A 219 -17.20 -25.45 34.28
CA LYS A 219 -16.90 -24.25 35.08
C LYS A 219 -15.43 -24.20 35.49
N TYR A 220 -14.98 -23.00 35.85
CA TYR A 220 -13.69 -22.82 36.53
C TYR A 220 -13.82 -23.08 38.03
N THR A 221 -12.74 -23.53 38.65
CA THR A 221 -12.57 -23.62 40.10
C THR A 221 -11.32 -22.87 40.54
N HIS A 222 -11.31 -22.44 41.80
CA HIS A 222 -10.16 -21.84 42.48
C HIS A 222 -9.82 -22.72 43.71
N PRO A 223 -8.54 -22.81 44.15
CA PRO A 223 -8.17 -23.62 45.32
C PRO A 223 -8.98 -23.29 46.57
N ASP A 224 -9.31 -22.01 46.73
CA ASP A 224 -10.02 -21.48 47.90
C ASP A 224 -11.54 -21.30 47.70
N SER A 225 -12.08 -21.56 46.50
CA SER A 225 -13.50 -21.31 46.20
C SER A 225 -14.04 -22.12 45.01
N TRP A 226 -15.32 -22.48 45.09
CA TRP A 226 -16.05 -23.14 44.02
C TRP A 226 -16.56 -22.20 42.93
N LEU A 227 -16.32 -20.89 43.07
CA LEU A 227 -16.65 -19.83 42.12
C LEU A 227 -18.13 -19.86 41.70
N ASP A 228 -19.03 -20.06 42.67
CA ASP A 228 -20.45 -20.29 42.41
C ASP A 228 -21.24 -18.98 42.19
N ASN A 229 -20.62 -17.83 42.45
CA ASN A 229 -21.19 -16.52 42.20
C ASN A 229 -20.15 -15.49 41.73
N THR A 230 -20.64 -14.41 41.11
CA THR A 230 -19.80 -13.34 40.58
C THR A 230 -18.96 -12.64 41.66
N THR A 231 -19.42 -12.60 42.91
CA THR A 231 -18.69 -11.93 44.00
C THR A 231 -17.41 -12.68 44.38
N GLU A 232 -17.47 -14.00 44.49
CA GLU A 232 -16.30 -14.86 44.75
C GLU A 232 -15.26 -14.74 43.63
N VAL A 233 -15.73 -14.76 42.38
CA VAL A 233 -14.86 -14.55 41.21
C VAL A 233 -14.16 -13.19 41.27
N MET A 234 -14.87 -12.12 41.62
CA MET A 234 -14.28 -10.78 41.72
C MET A 234 -13.23 -10.67 42.83
N GLN A 235 -13.39 -11.43 43.93
CA GLN A 235 -12.39 -11.52 44.99
C GLN A 235 -11.11 -12.20 44.49
N HIS A 236 -11.24 -13.23 43.65
CA HIS A 236 -10.11 -13.98 43.09
C HIS A 236 -9.57 -13.40 41.77
N THR A 237 -10.10 -12.27 41.29
CA THR A 237 -9.61 -11.57 40.10
C THR A 237 -9.23 -10.12 40.39
N GLN A 238 -8.99 -9.78 41.66
CA GLN A 238 -8.83 -8.39 42.11
C GLN A 238 -7.59 -7.71 41.51
N ALA A 239 -6.49 -8.43 41.30
CA ALA A 239 -5.31 -7.88 40.63
C ALA A 239 -5.63 -7.57 39.17
N THR A 240 -6.12 -8.55 38.41
CA THR A 240 -6.47 -8.36 36.99
C THR A 240 -7.56 -7.29 36.81
N TYR A 241 -8.58 -7.28 37.67
CA TYR A 241 -9.73 -6.38 37.59
C TYR A 241 -9.38 -4.91 37.85
N ASN A 242 -8.38 -4.64 38.68
CA ASN A 242 -7.95 -3.29 39.01
C ASN A 242 -6.73 -2.80 38.23
N SER A 243 -6.10 -3.68 37.45
CA SER A 243 -4.94 -3.32 36.63
C SER A 243 -5.35 -2.52 35.40
N ASN A 244 -4.44 -1.69 34.90
CA ASN A 244 -4.61 -0.94 33.66
C ASN A 244 -3.70 -1.49 32.56
N PHE A 245 -4.11 -1.29 31.31
CA PHE A 245 -3.28 -1.58 30.15
C PHE A 245 -2.28 -0.44 29.90
N ASN A 246 -1.04 -0.80 29.58
CA ASN A 246 -0.04 0.11 29.04
C ASN A 246 -0.11 0.07 27.50
N VAL A 247 -1.03 0.85 26.93
CA VAL A 247 -1.23 0.92 25.48
C VAL A 247 -0.23 1.89 24.87
N THR A 248 0.71 1.38 24.07
CA THR A 248 1.75 2.21 23.45
C THR A 248 1.43 2.57 22.00
N SER A 249 0.50 1.84 21.37
CA SER A 249 0.07 2.07 20.00
C SER A 249 -1.36 1.60 19.75
N VAL A 250 -1.98 2.10 18.68
CA VAL A 250 -3.28 1.62 18.17
C VAL A 250 -3.24 0.12 17.83
N PHE A 251 -2.06 -0.43 17.52
CA PHE A 251 -1.85 -1.85 17.26
C PHE A 251 -1.95 -2.72 18.53
N ASP A 252 -1.58 -2.18 19.69
CA ASP A 252 -1.82 -2.82 20.99
C ASP A 252 -3.31 -2.76 21.32
N GLU A 253 -3.93 -1.58 21.10
CA GLU A 253 -5.36 -1.38 21.37
C GLU A 253 -6.23 -2.38 20.60
N ILE A 254 -6.01 -2.57 19.30
CA ILE A 254 -6.79 -3.53 18.51
C ILE A 254 -6.57 -4.97 18.97
N ALA A 255 -5.36 -5.35 19.38
CA ALA A 255 -5.07 -6.68 19.91
C ALA A 255 -5.80 -6.94 21.23
N ILE A 256 -5.79 -5.96 22.14
CA ILE A 256 -6.49 -6.02 23.42
C ILE A 256 -8.01 -6.11 23.19
N ARG A 257 -8.57 -5.19 22.39
CA ARG A 257 -10.01 -5.15 22.10
C ARG A 257 -10.51 -6.43 21.44
N ALA A 258 -9.76 -6.95 20.47
CA ALA A 258 -10.12 -8.18 19.78
C ALA A 258 -10.15 -9.38 20.73
N THR A 259 -9.19 -9.48 21.64
CA THR A 259 -9.13 -10.56 22.62
C THR A 259 -10.26 -10.46 23.65
N LEU A 260 -10.49 -9.27 24.21
CA LEU A 260 -11.61 -9.04 25.14
C LEU A 260 -12.96 -9.30 24.48
N GLN A 261 -13.11 -8.92 23.21
CA GLN A 261 -14.32 -9.20 22.46
C GLN A 261 -14.51 -10.70 22.20
N LEU A 262 -13.46 -11.44 21.88
CA LEU A 262 -13.56 -12.89 21.72
C LEU A 262 -14.08 -13.53 23.01
N ILE A 263 -13.53 -13.14 24.16
CA ILE A 263 -13.99 -13.62 25.47
C ILE A 263 -15.48 -13.31 25.65
N ASN A 264 -15.90 -12.07 25.40
CA ASN A 264 -17.30 -11.66 25.53
C ASN A 264 -18.24 -12.40 24.57
N SER A 265 -17.86 -12.54 23.31
CA SER A 265 -18.68 -13.17 22.28
C SER A 265 -18.84 -14.67 22.53
N VAL A 266 -17.79 -15.36 22.98
CA VAL A 266 -17.84 -16.79 23.33
C VAL A 266 -18.67 -16.98 24.60
N SER A 267 -18.45 -16.17 25.64
CA SER A 267 -19.22 -16.23 26.90
C SER A 267 -20.71 -15.94 26.74
N ARG A 268 -21.11 -15.27 25.65
CA ARG A 268 -22.51 -15.02 25.27
C ARG A 268 -23.05 -16.00 24.22
N ASN A 269 -22.25 -16.99 23.82
CA ASN A 269 -22.55 -17.94 22.75
C ASN A 269 -22.91 -17.28 21.41
N TYR A 270 -22.37 -16.09 21.14
CA TYR A 270 -22.57 -15.38 19.86
C TYR A 270 -21.64 -15.91 18.76
N VAL A 271 -20.47 -16.42 19.13
CA VAL A 271 -19.48 -16.97 18.20
C VAL A 271 -18.89 -18.26 18.75
N GLN A 272 -18.34 -19.08 17.85
CA GLN A 272 -17.54 -20.24 18.21
C GLN A 272 -16.07 -19.84 18.30
N TYR A 273 -15.38 -20.26 19.37
CA TYR A 273 -13.96 -19.94 19.60
C TYR A 273 -13.09 -20.31 18.39
N ASP A 274 -13.22 -21.54 17.89
CA ASP A 274 -12.40 -22.06 16.78
C ASP A 274 -12.54 -21.28 15.47
N HIS A 275 -13.63 -20.54 15.28
CA HIS A 275 -13.86 -19.73 14.09
C HIS A 275 -13.20 -18.35 14.17
N ILE A 276 -13.01 -17.81 15.37
CA ILE A 276 -12.49 -16.44 15.58
C ILE A 276 -11.07 -16.44 16.11
N TYR A 277 -10.65 -17.42 16.91
CA TYR A 277 -9.28 -17.48 17.43
C TYR A 277 -8.18 -17.39 16.34
N PRO A 278 -8.33 -17.99 15.14
CA PRO A 278 -7.38 -17.77 14.05
C PRO A 278 -7.27 -16.30 13.61
N LEU A 279 -8.35 -15.52 13.70
CA LEU A 279 -8.32 -14.07 13.43
C LEU A 279 -7.50 -13.34 14.49
N ILE A 280 -7.67 -13.66 15.78
CA ILE A 280 -6.90 -13.02 16.86
C ILE A 280 -5.40 -13.21 16.66
N ASN A 281 -4.97 -14.43 16.32
CA ASN A 281 -3.56 -14.69 16.02
C ASN A 281 -3.04 -13.89 14.82
N LYS A 282 -3.86 -13.73 13.77
CA LYS A 282 -3.53 -12.88 12.61
C LYS A 282 -3.42 -11.41 12.99
N ILE A 283 -4.32 -10.90 13.85
CA ILE A 283 -4.26 -9.53 14.38
C ILE A 283 -2.94 -9.31 15.12
N ILE A 284 -2.63 -10.14 16.11
CA ILE A 284 -1.42 -9.99 16.92
C ILE A 284 -0.14 -10.06 16.05
N ALA A 285 -0.05 -11.06 15.17
CA ALA A 285 1.11 -11.23 14.31
C ALA A 285 1.30 -10.04 13.36
N MET A 286 0.22 -9.56 12.71
CA MET A 286 0.28 -8.43 11.79
C MET A 286 0.55 -7.11 12.54
N SER A 287 -0.11 -6.86 13.66
CA SER A 287 0.10 -5.69 14.54
C SER A 287 1.58 -5.50 14.90
N SER A 288 2.26 -6.58 15.30
CA SER A 288 3.69 -6.52 15.64
C SER A 288 4.59 -6.09 14.47
N SER A 289 4.19 -6.42 13.24
CA SER A 289 4.92 -6.03 12.04
C SER A 289 4.55 -4.62 11.60
N LEU A 290 3.28 -4.24 11.69
CA LEU A 290 2.79 -2.91 11.32
C LEU A 290 3.30 -1.83 12.26
N ALA A 291 3.35 -2.08 13.58
CA ALA A 291 3.85 -1.13 14.58
C ALA A 291 5.30 -0.66 14.34
N LYS A 292 6.10 -1.47 13.61
CA LYS A 292 7.48 -1.12 13.22
C LYS A 292 7.55 -0.14 12.06
N VAL A 293 6.52 -0.08 11.21
CA VAL A 293 6.55 0.65 9.92
C VAL A 293 5.42 1.67 9.78
N ILE A 294 4.44 1.65 10.68
CA ILE A 294 3.30 2.55 10.71
C ILE A 294 3.20 3.19 12.10
N GLU A 295 2.83 4.45 12.10
CA GLU A 295 2.33 5.17 13.25
C GLU A 295 0.92 5.68 12.93
N ILE A 296 -0.01 5.52 13.86
CA ILE A 296 -1.39 5.98 13.70
C ILE A 296 -1.58 7.13 14.68
N ASN A 297 -1.70 8.34 14.15
CA ASN A 297 -1.93 9.55 14.92
C ASN A 297 -2.59 10.61 14.05
N ASP A 298 -3.40 11.48 14.66
CA ASP A 298 -4.05 12.61 13.96
C ASP A 298 -3.15 13.86 13.88
N VAL A 299 -1.85 13.69 14.10
CA VAL A 299 -0.91 14.82 14.13
C VAL A 299 -0.57 15.22 12.70
N GLN A 300 -0.91 16.46 12.32
CA GLN A 300 -0.49 17.03 11.04
C GLN A 300 1.04 17.13 10.97
N GLN A 301 1.67 16.18 10.27
CA GLN A 301 3.07 16.29 9.92
C GLN A 301 3.25 17.19 8.70
N ASN A 302 4.23 18.08 8.79
CA ASN A 302 4.67 18.92 7.68
C ASN A 302 5.53 18.07 6.73
N ASN A 303 4.88 17.10 6.07
CA ASN A 303 5.53 16.21 5.12
C ASN A 303 5.75 16.93 3.80
N LYS A 304 6.93 16.72 3.21
CA LYS A 304 7.21 17.23 1.87
C LYS A 304 6.22 16.61 0.86
N PRO A 305 5.86 17.32 -0.22
CA PRO A 305 4.83 16.86 -1.16
C PRO A 305 5.17 15.56 -1.86
N ILE A 306 6.46 15.19 -1.95
CA ILE A 306 6.92 13.97 -2.61
C ILE A 306 7.55 13.04 -1.57
N SER A 307 6.92 11.90 -1.33
CA SER A 307 7.41 10.88 -0.40
C SER A 307 7.85 9.63 -1.15
N ILE A 308 9.09 9.19 -0.91
CA ILE A 308 9.68 7.98 -1.49
C ILE A 308 9.74 6.93 -0.38
N ILE A 309 8.89 5.92 -0.49
CA ILE A 309 8.74 4.87 0.53
C ILE A 309 9.53 3.65 0.08
N SER A 310 10.69 3.45 0.70
CA SER A 310 11.52 2.28 0.42
C SER A 310 11.08 1.09 1.27
N LEU A 311 10.74 0.00 0.59
CA LEU A 311 10.35 -1.27 1.19
C LEU A 311 11.50 -2.30 1.18
N LYS A 312 12.71 -1.91 0.78
CA LYS A 312 13.87 -2.79 0.58
C LYS A 312 14.10 -3.77 1.74
N GLU A 313 13.97 -3.29 2.97
CA GLU A 313 14.23 -4.07 4.19
C GLU A 313 12.97 -4.63 4.88
N CYS A 314 11.82 -4.56 4.20
CA CYS A 314 10.56 -5.12 4.69
C CYS A 314 10.39 -6.60 4.34
N ASN A 315 9.70 -7.34 5.20
CA ASN A 315 9.24 -8.68 4.91
C ASN A 315 8.17 -8.68 3.78
N GLN A 316 7.90 -9.85 3.19
CA GLN A 316 6.97 -9.98 2.06
C GLN A 316 5.53 -9.57 2.41
N SER A 317 5.11 -9.74 3.66
CA SER A 317 3.78 -9.32 4.11
C SER A 317 3.66 -7.80 4.07
N ILE A 318 4.59 -7.08 4.69
CA ILE A 318 4.62 -5.61 4.73
C ILE A 318 4.82 -5.01 3.34
N LYS A 319 5.64 -5.64 2.48
CA LYS A 319 5.82 -5.24 1.08
C LYS A 319 4.50 -5.18 0.29
N LYS A 320 3.50 -5.97 0.70
CA LYS A 320 2.18 -6.02 0.07
C LYS A 320 1.14 -5.17 0.80
N THR A 321 1.18 -5.19 2.13
CA THR A 321 0.22 -4.49 2.97
C THR A 321 0.37 -2.97 2.88
N ILE A 322 1.59 -2.44 2.91
CA ILE A 322 1.82 -0.98 2.95
C ILE A 322 1.28 -0.28 1.69
N PRO A 323 1.59 -0.73 0.46
CA PRO A 323 1.07 -0.07 -0.74
C PRO A 323 -0.46 -0.10 -0.81
N MET A 324 -1.08 -1.20 -0.37
CA MET A 324 -2.53 -1.34 -0.30
C MET A 324 -3.14 -0.37 0.73
N MET A 325 -2.54 -0.24 1.92
CA MET A 325 -2.99 0.72 2.94
C MET A 325 -2.88 2.15 2.45
N ILE A 326 -1.73 2.51 1.85
CA ILE A 326 -1.54 3.85 1.27
C ILE A 326 -2.64 4.10 0.25
N ALA A 327 -2.86 3.18 -0.68
CA ALA A 327 -3.88 3.31 -1.71
C ALA A 327 -5.28 3.49 -1.11
N LYS A 328 -5.67 2.67 -0.12
CA LYS A 328 -6.99 2.73 0.51
C LYS A 328 -7.20 4.03 1.28
N CYS A 329 -6.30 4.37 2.21
CA CYS A 329 -6.45 5.53 3.07
C CYS A 329 -6.44 6.83 2.25
N SER A 330 -5.46 6.99 1.35
CA SER A 330 -5.36 8.22 0.55
C SER A 330 -6.51 8.36 -0.47
N PHE A 331 -7.00 7.25 -1.03
CA PHE A 331 -8.18 7.28 -1.90
C PHE A 331 -9.47 7.61 -1.13
N LEU A 332 -9.67 7.07 0.07
CA LEU A 332 -10.81 7.41 0.93
C LEU A 332 -10.81 8.90 1.31
N GLU A 333 -9.65 9.45 1.69
CA GLU A 333 -9.48 10.87 1.97
C GLU A 333 -9.93 11.71 0.76
N HIS A 334 -9.45 11.37 -0.45
CA HIS A 334 -9.79 12.09 -1.69
C HIS A 334 -11.25 11.92 -2.11
N LYS A 335 -11.87 10.77 -1.85
CA LYS A 335 -13.29 10.53 -2.13
C LYS A 335 -14.21 11.28 -1.17
N SER A 336 -13.76 11.48 0.07
CA SER A 336 -14.51 12.20 1.11
C SER A 336 -14.41 13.72 1.00
N SER A 337 -13.33 14.22 0.40
CA SER A 337 -13.10 15.64 0.21
C SER A 337 -13.90 16.14 -1.01
N ASP A 338 -14.76 17.13 -0.80
CA ASP A 338 -15.47 17.83 -1.91
C ASP A 338 -14.50 18.69 -2.76
N ASN A 339 -13.20 18.72 -2.40
CA ASN A 339 -12.16 19.52 -3.03
C ASN A 339 -11.68 18.91 -4.35
N LYS A 340 -12.33 19.27 -5.46
CA LYS A 340 -11.86 19.00 -6.83
C LYS A 340 -10.53 19.68 -7.23
N ILE A 341 -9.78 20.25 -6.28
CA ILE A 341 -8.63 21.15 -6.54
C ILE A 341 -7.30 20.51 -6.06
N GLU A 342 -7.34 19.37 -5.39
CA GLU A 342 -6.14 18.65 -4.95
C GLU A 342 -5.87 17.43 -5.83
N SER A 343 -4.60 17.02 -5.92
CA SER A 343 -4.19 15.82 -6.64
C SER A 343 -3.32 14.89 -5.79
N PHE A 344 -3.55 13.59 -5.97
CA PHE A 344 -2.71 12.55 -5.41
C PHE A 344 -2.17 11.67 -6.52
N HIS A 345 -0.86 11.44 -6.50
CA HIS A 345 -0.18 10.59 -7.47
C HIS A 345 0.46 9.42 -6.72
N LEU A 346 -0.11 8.23 -6.90
CA LEU A 346 0.45 6.99 -6.41
C LEU A 346 1.33 6.35 -7.49
N ILE A 347 2.64 6.32 -7.26
CA ILE A 347 3.61 5.73 -8.17
C ILE A 347 4.08 4.41 -7.58
N ILE A 348 3.95 3.33 -8.34
CA ILE A 348 4.30 1.99 -7.89
C ILE A 348 5.31 1.41 -8.86
N ASP A 349 6.56 1.31 -8.42
CA ASP A 349 7.54 0.51 -9.12
C ASP A 349 7.32 -0.99 -8.83
N GLU A 350 7.72 -1.84 -9.77
CA GLU A 350 7.58 -3.30 -9.67
C GLU A 350 6.16 -3.75 -9.27
N ALA A 351 5.15 -3.12 -9.88
CA ALA A 351 3.74 -3.20 -9.50
C ALA A 351 3.14 -4.62 -9.55
N HIS A 352 3.75 -5.56 -10.27
CA HIS A 352 3.35 -6.97 -10.23
C HIS A 352 3.45 -7.58 -8.82
N ASN A 353 4.25 -7.02 -7.91
CA ASN A 353 4.29 -7.46 -6.51
C ASN A 353 2.95 -7.24 -5.76
N ILE A 354 2.14 -6.28 -6.22
CA ILE A 354 0.87 -5.88 -5.60
C ILE A 354 -0.32 -6.19 -6.51
N LEU A 355 -0.17 -6.14 -7.84
CA LEU A 355 -1.32 -6.20 -8.74
C LEU A 355 -1.46 -7.57 -9.44
N SER A 356 -0.75 -8.59 -8.95
CA SER A 356 -0.73 -9.91 -9.58
C SER A 356 -1.97 -10.76 -9.29
N GLU A 357 -2.53 -11.37 -10.34
CA GLU A 357 -3.62 -12.36 -10.22
C GLU A 357 -3.15 -13.78 -9.92
N SER A 358 -1.85 -14.09 -10.06
CA SER A 358 -1.33 -15.46 -10.00
C SER A 358 -0.80 -15.88 -8.63
N SER A 359 -1.03 -15.07 -7.58
CA SER A 359 -0.55 -15.34 -6.22
C SER A 359 -1.31 -16.49 -5.52
N VAL A 360 -0.87 -17.73 -5.73
CA VAL A 360 -1.46 -18.94 -5.10
C VAL A 360 -1.25 -19.01 -3.57
N ARG A 361 -0.36 -18.18 -3.00
CA ARG A 361 0.03 -18.23 -1.57
C ARG A 361 -0.78 -17.30 -0.67
N GLU A 362 -1.78 -16.62 -1.20
CA GLU A 362 -2.57 -15.61 -0.47
C GLU A 362 -3.96 -16.14 -0.16
N ALA A 363 -4.58 -15.61 0.90
CA ALA A 363 -6.01 -15.80 1.10
C ALA A 363 -6.76 -15.15 -0.07
N GLU A 364 -7.65 -15.90 -0.73
CA GLU A 364 -8.43 -15.41 -1.89
C GLU A 364 -9.10 -14.06 -1.58
N THR A 365 -9.68 -13.92 -0.39
CA THR A 365 -10.34 -12.68 0.06
C THR A 365 -9.44 -11.45 0.09
N TRP A 366 -8.16 -11.61 0.46
CA TRP A 366 -7.21 -10.48 0.48
C TRP A 366 -6.81 -10.07 -0.93
N LYS A 367 -6.58 -11.07 -1.78
CA LYS A 367 -6.20 -10.87 -3.18
C LYS A 367 -7.32 -10.16 -3.94
N ASP A 368 -8.55 -10.65 -3.80
CA ASP A 368 -9.73 -10.11 -4.49
C ASP A 368 -9.94 -8.65 -4.09
N TYR A 369 -9.93 -8.35 -2.79
CA TYR A 369 -10.07 -6.98 -2.31
C TYR A 369 -8.99 -6.03 -2.85
N ARG A 370 -7.73 -6.46 -2.80
CA ARG A 370 -6.62 -5.64 -3.29
C ARG A 370 -6.82 -5.30 -4.77
N LEU A 371 -7.19 -6.27 -5.60
CA LEU A 371 -7.45 -6.04 -7.01
C LEU A 371 -8.68 -5.16 -7.21
N GLU A 372 -9.77 -5.41 -6.50
CA GLU A 372 -10.99 -4.58 -6.52
C GLU A 372 -10.70 -3.11 -6.18
N LEU A 373 -9.91 -2.85 -5.13
CA LEU A 373 -9.49 -1.50 -4.75
C LEU A 373 -8.74 -0.80 -5.87
N PHE A 374 -7.72 -1.44 -6.44
CA PHE A 374 -6.94 -0.83 -7.52
C PHE A 374 -7.76 -0.68 -8.80
N GLU A 375 -8.67 -1.61 -9.10
CA GLU A 375 -9.62 -1.47 -10.20
C GLU A 375 -10.59 -0.29 -9.99
N GLU A 376 -11.10 -0.09 -8.77
CA GLU A 376 -11.93 1.07 -8.41
C GLU A 376 -11.14 2.37 -8.60
N ILE A 377 -9.92 2.44 -8.06
CA ILE A 377 -9.03 3.60 -8.19
C ILE A 377 -8.78 3.92 -9.66
N ILE A 378 -8.54 2.91 -10.50
CA ILE A 378 -8.25 3.11 -11.91
C ILE A 378 -9.50 3.51 -12.72
N LYS A 379 -10.71 3.05 -12.32
CA LYS A 379 -11.99 3.40 -12.96
C LYS A 379 -12.52 4.77 -12.52
N GLU A 380 -12.32 5.14 -11.26
CA GLU A 380 -12.95 6.32 -10.66
C GLU A 380 -11.97 7.40 -10.19
N GLY A 381 -10.72 7.05 -9.88
CA GLY A 381 -9.74 7.93 -9.25
C GLY A 381 -9.53 9.26 -9.98
N ARG A 382 -9.54 9.24 -11.32
CA ARG A 382 -9.46 10.45 -12.14
C ARG A 382 -10.55 11.49 -11.84
N LYS A 383 -11.75 11.07 -11.43
CA LYS A 383 -12.84 12.00 -11.03
C LYS A 383 -12.53 12.75 -9.74
N PHE A 384 -11.67 12.17 -8.91
CA PHE A 384 -11.28 12.65 -7.58
C PHE A 384 -9.85 13.20 -7.53
N GLY A 385 -9.21 13.45 -8.68
CA GLY A 385 -7.82 13.92 -8.72
C GLY A 385 -6.78 12.88 -8.29
N TYR A 386 -7.15 11.60 -8.25
CA TYR A 386 -6.30 10.50 -7.83
C TYR A 386 -5.75 9.76 -9.05
N PHE A 387 -4.43 9.78 -9.23
CA PHE A 387 -3.72 9.23 -10.38
C PHE A 387 -2.76 8.12 -9.95
N VAL A 388 -2.62 7.12 -10.81
CA VAL A 388 -1.77 5.95 -10.53
C VAL A 388 -0.80 5.78 -11.68
N THR A 389 0.47 5.59 -11.36
CA THR A 389 1.50 5.17 -12.31
C THR A 389 2.05 3.83 -11.89
N ILE A 390 1.97 2.84 -12.76
CA ILE A 390 2.49 1.51 -12.52
C ILE A 390 3.70 1.25 -13.42
N SER A 391 4.80 0.79 -12.82
CA SER A 391 5.93 0.23 -13.57
C SER A 391 6.03 -1.28 -13.33
N SER A 392 6.26 -2.08 -14.37
CA SER A 392 6.42 -3.53 -14.20
C SER A 392 7.15 -4.18 -15.37
N GLN A 393 7.93 -5.21 -15.04
CA GLN A 393 8.55 -6.15 -15.97
C GLN A 393 7.70 -7.36 -16.32
N ARG A 394 6.56 -7.55 -15.64
CA ARG A 394 5.61 -8.64 -15.91
C ARG A 394 4.22 -8.06 -16.11
N PRO A 395 3.93 -7.38 -17.24
CA PRO A 395 2.61 -6.82 -17.49
C PRO A 395 1.53 -7.90 -17.55
N PHE A 396 1.83 -9.11 -18.04
CA PHE A 396 0.87 -10.23 -18.05
C PHE A 396 0.42 -10.69 -16.66
N ASP A 397 1.24 -10.50 -15.63
CA ASP A 397 0.86 -10.87 -14.27
C ASP A 397 -0.16 -9.89 -13.67
N ILE A 398 -0.23 -8.64 -14.17
CA ILE A 398 -1.10 -7.59 -13.66
C ILE A 398 -2.54 -7.80 -14.16
N SER A 399 -3.54 -7.50 -13.34
CA SER A 399 -4.96 -7.54 -13.73
C SER A 399 -5.18 -6.90 -15.11
N PRO A 400 -5.73 -7.65 -16.09
CA PRO A 400 -6.05 -7.11 -17.42
C PRO A 400 -7.00 -5.91 -17.35
N THR A 401 -7.91 -5.89 -16.36
CA THR A 401 -8.80 -4.75 -16.12
C THR A 401 -8.00 -3.50 -15.83
N ILE A 402 -7.04 -3.57 -14.91
CA ILE A 402 -6.16 -2.44 -14.56
C ILE A 402 -5.39 -1.98 -15.80
N VAL A 403 -4.73 -2.90 -16.50
CA VAL A 403 -3.93 -2.55 -17.68
C VAL A 403 -4.79 -1.89 -18.76
N SER A 404 -6.04 -2.32 -18.96
CA SER A 404 -6.95 -1.76 -19.97
C SER A 404 -7.49 -0.37 -19.71
N GLN A 405 -7.39 0.09 -18.48
CA GLN A 405 -7.90 1.40 -18.05
C GLN A 405 -6.76 2.42 -17.87
N LEU A 406 -5.51 2.02 -18.11
CA LEU A 406 -4.41 2.97 -18.21
C LEU A 406 -4.57 3.83 -19.47
N HIS A 407 -4.16 5.08 -19.37
CA HIS A 407 -4.41 6.10 -20.39
C HIS A 407 -3.18 6.34 -21.28
N ASN A 408 -1.99 6.23 -20.70
CA ASN A 408 -0.73 6.48 -21.36
C ASN A 408 0.29 5.39 -21.00
N TYR A 409 1.05 4.96 -22.00
CA TYR A 409 1.90 3.78 -21.95
C TYR A 409 3.29 4.12 -22.45
N PHE A 410 4.29 3.65 -21.72
CA PHE A 410 5.70 3.69 -22.08
C PHE A 410 6.20 2.24 -22.13
N ILE A 411 6.39 1.72 -23.33
CA ILE A 411 6.65 0.31 -23.57
C ILE A 411 8.10 0.16 -24.01
N HIS A 412 8.94 -0.28 -23.09
CA HIS A 412 10.30 -0.71 -23.36
C HIS A 412 10.31 -2.14 -23.92
N ARG A 413 11.53 -2.65 -24.16
CA ARG A 413 11.74 -4.00 -24.66
C ARG A 413 11.01 -5.06 -23.83
N LEU A 414 10.12 -5.80 -24.48
CA LEU A 414 9.42 -6.98 -23.97
C LEU A 414 9.60 -8.13 -24.95
N VAL A 415 9.89 -9.32 -24.42
CA VAL A 415 10.24 -10.50 -25.24
C VAL A 415 9.24 -11.65 -25.01
N ASN A 416 8.46 -11.60 -23.93
CA ASN A 416 7.50 -12.64 -23.61
C ASN A 416 6.24 -12.51 -24.49
N GLU A 417 5.85 -13.60 -25.15
CA GLU A 417 4.68 -13.66 -26.02
C GLU A 417 3.36 -13.33 -25.31
N ASN A 418 3.20 -13.75 -24.05
CA ASN A 418 2.00 -13.44 -23.27
C ASN A 418 1.91 -11.95 -22.95
N ASP A 419 3.04 -11.31 -22.63
CA ASP A 419 3.11 -9.86 -22.42
C ASP A 419 2.74 -9.10 -23.71
N LEU A 420 3.32 -9.50 -24.85
CA LEU A 420 3.02 -8.91 -26.15
C LEU A 420 1.55 -9.11 -26.55
N TYR A 421 0.99 -10.29 -26.26
CA TYR A 421 -0.41 -10.62 -26.52
C TYR A 421 -1.37 -9.78 -25.68
N LEU A 422 -1.10 -9.61 -24.38
CA LEU A 422 -1.86 -8.71 -23.51
C LEU A 422 -1.84 -7.29 -24.08
N LEU A 423 -0.66 -6.74 -24.37
CA LEU A 423 -0.54 -5.39 -24.91
C LEU A 423 -1.27 -5.23 -26.25
N LYS A 424 -1.22 -6.24 -27.12
CA LYS A 424 -1.94 -6.23 -28.40
C LYS A 424 -3.45 -6.10 -28.23
N ASN A 425 -4.03 -6.79 -27.24
CA ASN A 425 -5.48 -6.81 -27.03
C ASN A 425 -5.97 -5.61 -26.21
N THR A 426 -5.09 -5.05 -25.39
CA THR A 426 -5.44 -3.97 -24.48
C THR A 426 -5.20 -2.59 -25.08
N LEU A 427 -4.18 -2.43 -25.93
CA LEU A 427 -3.76 -1.14 -26.48
C LEU A 427 -4.31 -0.91 -27.89
N SER A 428 -5.45 -0.21 -27.98
CA SER A 428 -6.04 0.18 -29.28
C SER A 428 -5.20 1.21 -30.03
N THR A 429 -4.41 2.02 -29.33
CA THR A 429 -3.56 3.06 -29.91
C THR A 429 -2.26 2.52 -30.50
N LEU A 430 -1.87 1.28 -30.20
CA LEU A 430 -0.62 0.69 -30.63
C LEU A 430 -0.81 -0.06 -31.97
N ASP A 431 -0.16 0.42 -33.03
CA ASP A 431 -0.28 -0.18 -34.36
C ASP A 431 0.59 -1.44 -34.52
N ALA A 432 0.36 -2.19 -35.61
CA ALA A 432 1.06 -3.44 -35.86
C ALA A 432 2.58 -3.24 -36.06
N ALA A 433 2.97 -2.13 -36.72
CA ALA A 433 4.36 -1.80 -36.97
C ALA A 433 5.12 -1.53 -35.65
N SER A 434 4.58 -0.68 -34.78
CA SER A 434 5.15 -0.42 -33.47
C SER A 434 5.27 -1.69 -32.63
N ARG A 435 4.25 -2.56 -32.65
CA ARG A 435 4.31 -3.85 -31.92
C ARG A 435 5.48 -4.73 -32.35
N THR A 436 5.77 -4.80 -33.65
CA THR A 436 6.89 -5.62 -34.15
C THR A 436 8.26 -5.09 -33.73
N LEU A 437 8.36 -3.82 -33.32
CA LEU A 437 9.59 -3.21 -32.83
C LEU A 437 9.85 -3.49 -31.34
N ILE A 438 8.81 -3.75 -30.53
CA ILE A 438 8.95 -3.92 -29.07
C ILE A 438 10.06 -4.92 -28.69
N PRO A 439 10.16 -6.13 -29.28
CA PRO A 439 11.18 -7.10 -28.88
C PRO A 439 12.61 -6.70 -29.25
N THR A 440 12.77 -5.78 -30.22
CA THR A 440 14.05 -5.36 -30.79
C THR A 440 14.54 -4.01 -30.25
N LEU A 441 13.76 -3.36 -29.37
CA LEU A 441 14.15 -2.07 -28.77
C LEU A 441 15.48 -2.18 -28.00
N PRO A 442 16.44 -1.25 -28.22
CA PRO A 442 17.63 -1.16 -27.40
C PRO A 442 17.30 -0.65 -25.98
N PRO A 443 18.20 -0.84 -25.00
CA PRO A 443 18.05 -0.26 -23.67
C PRO A 443 17.82 1.26 -23.72
N GLY A 444 16.85 1.76 -22.95
CA GLY A 444 16.47 3.17 -22.90
C GLY A 444 15.55 3.61 -24.05
N ALA A 445 15.39 2.83 -25.11
CA ALA A 445 14.35 3.09 -26.12
C ALA A 445 13.00 2.57 -25.63
N CYS A 446 11.94 3.33 -25.92
CA CYS A 446 10.58 2.95 -25.61
C CYS A 446 9.61 3.42 -26.71
N ILE A 447 8.46 2.73 -26.77
CA ILE A 447 7.31 3.16 -27.55
C ILE A 447 6.35 3.86 -26.60
N ILE A 448 6.04 5.10 -26.90
CA ILE A 448 5.08 5.92 -26.17
C ILE A 448 3.76 5.90 -26.91
N SER A 449 2.66 5.58 -26.23
CA SER A 449 1.33 5.52 -26.83
C SER A 449 0.25 5.82 -25.80
N GLY A 450 -0.91 6.34 -26.22
CA GLY A 450 -2.01 6.62 -25.31
C GLY A 450 -2.79 7.87 -25.67
N THR A 451 -3.70 8.26 -24.78
CA THR A 451 -4.66 9.36 -25.02
C THR A 451 -4.03 10.75 -25.09
N ALA A 452 -2.83 10.95 -24.52
CA ALA A 452 -2.08 12.19 -24.62
C ALA A 452 -1.35 12.35 -25.97
N PHE A 453 -1.26 11.28 -26.76
CA PHE A 453 -0.45 11.21 -27.96
C PHE A 453 -1.34 10.93 -29.18
N HIS A 454 -1.05 11.59 -30.31
CA HIS A 454 -1.84 11.40 -31.54
C HIS A 454 -1.50 10.10 -32.26
N THR A 455 -0.25 9.67 -32.18
CA THR A 455 0.29 8.43 -32.76
C THR A 455 1.30 7.81 -31.80
N PRO A 456 1.56 6.49 -31.88
CA PRO A 456 2.70 5.87 -31.21
C PRO A 456 4.02 6.54 -31.62
N LEU A 457 4.93 6.69 -30.66
CA LEU A 457 6.23 7.30 -30.89
C LEU A 457 7.35 6.41 -30.41
N LEU A 458 8.39 6.30 -31.22
CA LEU A 458 9.61 5.60 -30.88
C LEU A 458 10.64 6.61 -30.34
N VAL A 459 10.94 6.52 -29.04
CA VAL A 459 11.71 7.53 -28.31
C VAL A 459 12.88 6.88 -27.59
N GLN A 460 14.07 7.44 -27.76
CA GLN A 460 15.21 7.20 -26.87
C GLN A 460 15.06 8.10 -25.65
N ILE A 461 14.83 7.50 -24.49
CA ILE A 461 14.75 8.25 -23.23
C ILE A 461 16.15 8.70 -22.84
N ASP A 462 16.28 9.98 -22.47
CA ASP A 462 17.55 10.51 -21.98
C ASP A 462 17.96 9.78 -20.70
N ARG A 463 19.23 9.36 -20.64
CA ARG A 463 19.80 8.83 -19.41
C ARG A 463 19.97 9.98 -18.42
N LEU A 464 19.50 9.77 -17.19
CA LEU A 464 19.80 10.69 -16.10
C LEU A 464 21.30 10.65 -15.76
N ALA A 465 21.83 11.77 -15.29
CA ALA A 465 23.18 11.81 -14.72
C ALA A 465 23.28 10.84 -13.54
N GLU A 466 24.47 10.27 -13.29
CA GLU A 466 24.67 9.17 -12.35
C GLU A 466 24.21 9.52 -10.93
N GLU A 467 24.42 10.77 -10.52
CA GLU A 467 24.00 11.33 -9.23
C GLU A 467 22.48 11.44 -9.05
N SER A 468 21.73 11.52 -10.14
CA SER A 468 20.27 11.67 -10.16
C SER A 468 19.55 10.44 -10.71
N ALA A 469 20.29 9.46 -11.26
CA ALA A 469 19.74 8.23 -11.79
C ALA A 469 19.24 7.32 -10.65
N PRO A 470 18.24 6.46 -10.92
CA PRO A 470 17.90 5.39 -9.99
C PRO A 470 19.09 4.44 -9.85
N GLN A 471 19.32 3.94 -8.64
CA GLN A 471 20.41 3.01 -8.31
C GLN A 471 20.07 1.57 -8.75
N SER A 472 19.74 1.42 -10.03
CA SER A 472 19.29 0.17 -10.67
C SER A 472 20.40 -0.56 -11.43
N ASP A 473 21.58 0.05 -11.54
CA ASP A 473 22.66 -0.49 -12.36
C ASP A 473 23.20 -1.80 -11.77
N THR A 474 23.44 -2.77 -12.67
CA THR A 474 23.98 -4.08 -12.30
C THR A 474 25.38 -3.90 -11.72
N LEU A 475 25.72 -4.68 -10.69
CA LEU A 475 27.07 -4.70 -10.12
C LEU A 475 28.11 -4.91 -11.21
N ASP A 476 29.01 -3.94 -11.37
CA ASP A 476 30.12 -4.04 -12.31
C ASP A 476 31.20 -4.94 -11.70
N LEU A 477 31.23 -6.18 -12.17
CA LEU A 477 32.18 -7.18 -11.69
C LEU A 477 33.61 -6.89 -12.18
N GLU A 478 33.80 -6.19 -13.29
CA GLU A 478 35.13 -5.85 -13.80
C GLU A 478 35.78 -4.82 -12.89
N ASN A 479 35.05 -3.75 -12.56
CA ASN A 479 35.49 -2.76 -11.58
C ASN A 479 35.64 -3.36 -10.16
N LEU A 480 34.76 -4.29 -9.78
CA LEU A 480 34.82 -4.93 -8.45
C LEU A 480 36.00 -5.92 -8.32
N TRP A 481 36.33 -6.63 -9.40
CA TRP A 481 37.36 -7.65 -9.42
C TRP A 481 38.71 -7.14 -9.94
N ASP A 482 38.81 -5.87 -10.34
CA ASP A 482 40.01 -5.24 -10.88
C ASP A 482 40.54 -6.00 -12.13
N LEU A 483 39.63 -6.27 -13.09
CA LEU A 483 39.91 -7.02 -14.32
C LEU A 483 40.32 -6.15 -15.52
#